data_AF-A0AAW5R0R0-F1
#
_entry.id   AF-A0AAW5R0R0-F1
#
_cell.length_a   1.000
_cell.length_b   1.000
_cell.length_c   1.000
_cell.angle_alpha   90.00
_cell.angle_beta   90.00
_cell.angle_gamma   90.00
#
_symmetry.space_group_name_H-M   'P 1'
#
loop_
_entity.id
_entity.type
_entity.pdbx_description
1 polymer ?
#
loop_
_entity_poly.entity_id
_entity_poly.type
_entity_poly.pdbx_seq_one_letter_code
_entity_poly.pdbx_strand_id
1 'polypeptide(L)'
;MATAMTQILPTGPSGAATGFGCRRPGVVARALWRVADSRRLSPRHRARFRLLLARLAPGPFDIEAEAIRLRAYPADNHSDRVAMARGRLPDRDERAAIAPFLERGGTLVDVGANIGLYALWAARRLGPSGRVIAIEPHPGTADRLAFNIAANGLANIRIVRAAAGASEGTAALHASAGGNVGQSSLIEDVAFRPEGRFDVPVRPLLDILSDAGVSAIDVLKVDIEGYEDRALVPFLRVAPDTLLPRAVLVETDVSERWETDCLAALAARGYEPLTKTAANTVLIRERV
;
A
#
# COMPACT_ATOMS: atom_id res chain seq x y z
N MET A 1 9.87 -42.05 -14.34
CA MET A 1 9.29 -42.13 -12.97
C MET A 1 10.31 -41.61 -11.99
N ALA A 2 10.16 -40.36 -11.57
CA ALA A 2 10.94 -39.75 -10.50
C ALA A 2 9.95 -38.93 -9.66
N THR A 3 9.83 -39.35 -8.41
CA THR A 3 8.83 -38.94 -7.42
C THR A 3 9.00 -37.47 -7.07
N ALA A 4 8.01 -36.64 -7.40
CA ALA A 4 7.94 -35.26 -6.95
C ALA A 4 7.70 -35.26 -5.43
N MET A 5 8.72 -34.88 -4.65
CA MET A 5 8.54 -34.54 -3.25
C MET A 5 7.82 -33.19 -3.18
N THR A 6 6.50 -33.25 -3.04
CA THR A 6 5.67 -32.11 -2.65
C THR A 6 6.12 -31.61 -1.28
N GLN A 7 6.92 -30.54 -1.24
CA GLN A 7 7.13 -29.78 -0.02
C GLN A 7 5.84 -29.03 0.30
N ILE A 8 5.01 -29.66 1.12
CA ILE A 8 3.90 -29.02 1.82
C ILE A 8 4.51 -27.92 2.69
N LEU A 9 4.27 -26.66 2.32
CA LEU A 9 4.50 -25.51 3.21
C LEU A 9 3.78 -25.79 4.53
N PRO A 10 4.42 -25.58 5.70
CA PRO A 10 3.77 -25.84 6.96
C PRO A 10 2.57 -24.91 7.11
N THR A 11 1.38 -25.48 7.04
CA THR A 11 0.16 -24.90 7.59
C THR A 11 0.34 -24.84 9.11
N GLY A 12 1.00 -23.78 9.58
CA GLY A 12 1.04 -23.40 10.99
C GLY A 12 -0.40 -23.20 11.50
N PRO A 13 -0.63 -23.41 12.81
CA PRO A 13 -1.96 -23.67 13.34
C PRO A 13 -2.88 -22.49 13.10
N SER A 14 -4.18 -22.77 12.92
CA SER A 14 -5.28 -21.81 13.02
C SER A 14 -5.23 -21.12 14.39
N GLY A 15 -4.36 -20.13 14.54
CA GLY A 15 -4.19 -19.38 15.76
C GLY A 15 -5.35 -18.43 15.91
N ALA A 16 -6.09 -18.55 17.02
CA ALA A 16 -7.02 -17.52 17.48
C ALA A 16 -6.40 -16.14 17.20
N ALA A 17 -7.16 -15.25 16.54
CA ALA A 17 -6.67 -13.93 16.14
C ALA A 17 -6.16 -13.17 17.39
N THR A 18 -4.85 -13.23 17.64
CA THR A 18 -4.25 -12.61 18.82
C THR A 18 -4.33 -11.10 18.64
N GLY A 19 -4.96 -10.40 19.58
CA GLY A 19 -5.09 -8.95 19.57
C GLY A 19 -3.75 -8.21 19.50
N PHE A 20 -3.80 -6.90 19.28
CA PHE A 20 -2.62 -6.05 19.30
C PHE A 20 -1.98 -6.05 20.70
N GLY A 21 -0.65 -6.16 20.75
CA GLY A 21 0.14 -6.16 21.97
C GLY A 21 0.59 -7.56 22.42
N CYS A 22 0.06 -8.63 21.84
CA CYS A 22 0.46 -10.00 22.11
C CYS A 22 1.84 -10.36 21.54
N ARG A 23 2.38 -9.56 20.61
CA ARG A 23 3.61 -9.88 19.86
C ARG A 23 4.66 -8.76 19.93
N ARG A 24 4.95 -8.24 21.12
CA ARG A 24 5.93 -7.14 21.26
C ARG A 24 7.33 -7.58 20.81
N PRO A 25 8.04 -6.78 19.99
CA PRO A 25 9.42 -7.11 19.64
C PRO A 25 10.32 -6.99 20.87
N GLY A 26 11.16 -7.98 21.11
CA GLY A 26 12.27 -7.85 22.05
C GLY A 26 13.23 -6.74 21.62
N VAL A 27 13.96 -6.17 22.58
CA VAL A 27 14.93 -5.08 22.35
C VAL A 27 15.95 -5.46 21.26
N VAL A 28 16.41 -6.71 21.29
CA VAL A 28 17.37 -7.27 20.32
C VAL A 28 16.79 -7.28 18.91
N ALA A 29 15.56 -7.79 18.73
CA ALA A 29 14.93 -7.85 17.41
C ALA A 29 14.79 -6.46 16.78
N ARG A 30 14.37 -5.45 17.56
CA ARG A 30 14.26 -4.08 17.09
C ARG A 30 15.63 -3.47 16.72
N ALA A 31 16.67 -3.73 17.51
CA ALA A 31 18.03 -3.27 17.23
C ALA A 31 18.60 -3.90 15.95
N LEU A 32 18.36 -5.20 15.74
CA LEU A 32 18.80 -5.91 14.54
C LEU A 32 18.14 -5.35 13.28
N TRP A 33 16.82 -5.18 13.28
CA TRP A 33 16.10 -4.60 12.13
C TRP A 33 16.49 -3.15 11.84
N ARG A 34 16.84 -2.36 12.88
CA ARG A 34 17.45 -1.02 12.72
C ARG A 34 18.76 -1.07 11.96
N VAL A 35 19.67 -1.97 12.34
CA VAL A 35 20.97 -2.13 11.67
C VAL A 35 20.77 -2.58 10.22
N ALA A 36 19.82 -3.49 9.97
CA ALA A 36 19.50 -3.98 8.63
C ALA A 36 18.95 -2.93 7.67
N ASP A 37 18.41 -1.83 8.19
CA ASP A 37 17.93 -0.70 7.39
C ASP A 37 18.87 0.51 7.39
N SER A 38 20.00 0.41 8.09
CA SER A 38 20.98 1.49 8.18
C SER A 38 21.61 1.81 6.83
N ARG A 39 21.53 3.08 6.42
CA ARG A 39 22.23 3.60 5.23
C ARG A 39 23.76 3.53 5.34
N ARG A 40 24.32 3.24 6.53
CA ARG A 40 25.76 3.00 6.72
C ARG A 40 26.22 1.69 6.09
N LEU A 41 25.31 0.74 5.85
CA LEU A 41 25.61 -0.52 5.18
C LEU A 41 25.38 -0.41 3.67
N SER A 42 26.28 -0.99 2.88
CA SER A 42 26.09 -1.09 1.42
C SER A 42 24.80 -1.90 1.09
N PRO A 43 24.17 -1.68 -0.07
CA PRO A 43 22.96 -2.41 -0.46
C PRO A 43 23.10 -3.94 -0.38
N ARG A 44 24.25 -4.48 -0.80
CA ARG A 44 24.56 -5.92 -0.72
C ARG A 44 24.60 -6.44 0.72
N HIS A 45 25.23 -5.70 1.64
CA HIS A 45 25.28 -6.08 3.05
C HIS A 45 23.91 -5.98 3.71
N ARG A 46 23.12 -4.93 3.39
CA ARG A 46 21.73 -4.83 3.85
C ARG A 46 20.91 -6.03 3.40
N ALA A 47 20.98 -6.42 2.13
CA ALA A 47 20.25 -7.57 1.61
C ALA A 47 20.63 -8.88 2.32
N ARG A 48 21.93 -9.15 2.50
CA ARG A 48 22.41 -10.32 3.24
C ARG A 48 21.96 -10.33 4.70
N PHE A 49 22.06 -9.19 5.37
CA PHE A 49 21.66 -9.09 6.77
C PHE A 49 20.14 -9.25 6.94
N ARG A 50 19.34 -8.69 6.02
CA ARG A 50 17.89 -8.90 5.97
C ARG A 50 17.52 -10.37 5.78
N LEU A 51 18.22 -11.08 4.89
CA LEU A 51 17.99 -12.52 4.70
C LEU A 51 18.27 -13.33 5.98
N LEU A 52 19.32 -12.97 6.71
CA LEU A 52 19.63 -13.56 8.01
C LEU A 52 18.55 -13.24 9.06
N LEU A 53 18.11 -11.98 9.15
CA LEU A 53 17.08 -11.57 10.11
C LEU A 53 15.70 -12.15 9.80
N ALA A 54 15.37 -12.36 8.53
CA ALA A 54 14.17 -13.08 8.14
C ALA A 54 14.14 -14.51 8.71
N ARG A 55 15.28 -15.10 9.09
CA ARG A 55 15.35 -16.41 9.76
C ARG A 55 15.39 -16.29 11.29
N LEU A 56 16.15 -15.32 11.82
CA LEU A 56 16.38 -15.19 13.26
C LEU A 56 15.27 -14.43 14.00
N ALA A 57 14.64 -13.47 13.33
CA ALA A 57 13.61 -12.60 13.89
C ALA A 57 12.58 -12.23 12.81
N PRO A 58 11.87 -13.22 12.22
CA PRO A 58 10.92 -13.00 11.12
C PRO A 58 9.75 -12.09 11.47
N GLY A 59 9.38 -12.03 12.75
CA GLY A 59 8.12 -11.45 13.20
C GLY A 59 6.96 -12.46 13.12
N PRO A 60 5.70 -12.01 13.15
CA PRO A 60 5.29 -10.61 13.22
C PRO A 60 5.57 -9.93 14.57
N PHE A 61 5.63 -8.60 14.55
CA PHE A 61 5.85 -7.77 15.73
C PHE A 61 4.80 -6.66 15.87
N ASP A 62 4.16 -6.55 17.02
CA ASP A 62 3.26 -5.45 17.34
C ASP A 62 4.10 -4.21 17.72
N ILE A 63 4.02 -3.16 16.90
CA ILE A 63 4.79 -1.93 17.04
C ILE A 63 3.89 -0.69 17.02
N GLU A 64 4.45 0.43 17.45
CA GLU A 64 3.88 1.75 17.26
C GLU A 64 4.88 2.61 16.50
N ALA A 65 4.42 3.29 15.45
CA ALA A 65 5.20 4.23 14.63
C ALA A 65 4.33 5.46 14.36
N GLU A 66 4.81 6.67 14.72
CA GLU A 66 4.03 7.92 14.62
C GLU A 66 2.60 7.80 15.20
N ALA A 67 2.47 7.18 16.39
CA ALA A 67 1.18 6.91 17.06
C ALA A 67 0.21 5.98 16.29
N ILE A 68 0.66 5.34 15.20
CA ILE A 68 -0.06 4.26 14.52
C ILE A 68 0.39 2.92 15.08
N ARG A 69 -0.57 2.12 15.54
CA ARG A 69 -0.36 0.74 15.98
C ARG A 69 -0.46 -0.20 14.79
N LEU A 70 0.51 -1.10 14.63
CA LEU A 70 0.46 -2.10 13.57
C LEU A 70 1.16 -3.41 13.96
N ARG A 71 0.72 -4.51 13.33
CA ARG A 71 1.46 -5.78 13.34
C ARG A 71 2.38 -5.84 12.14
N ALA A 72 3.66 -5.60 12.39
CA ALA A 72 4.69 -5.52 11.38
C ALA A 72 5.29 -6.88 10.99
N TYR A 73 5.41 -7.13 9.69
CA TYR A 73 6.08 -8.29 9.08
C TYR A 73 7.33 -7.82 8.31
N PRO A 74 8.41 -7.44 9.01
CA PRO A 74 9.57 -6.79 8.39
C PRO A 74 10.36 -7.67 7.40
N ALA A 75 10.15 -8.99 7.46
CA ALA A 75 10.80 -9.95 6.58
C ALA A 75 10.17 -9.99 5.17
N ASP A 76 8.88 -9.68 5.06
CA ASP A 76 8.09 -9.87 3.83
C ASP A 76 7.51 -8.56 3.27
N ASN A 77 7.64 -7.44 3.97
CA ASN A 77 7.10 -6.16 3.51
C ASN A 77 8.05 -5.00 3.80
N HIS A 78 8.35 -4.20 2.77
CA HIS A 78 9.23 -3.05 2.88
C HIS A 78 8.71 -2.00 3.87
N SER A 79 7.42 -1.69 3.80
CA SER A 79 6.78 -0.65 4.61
C SER A 79 6.77 -1.05 6.09
N ASP A 80 6.45 -2.31 6.39
CA ASP A 80 6.58 -2.89 7.73
C ASP A 80 8.02 -2.77 8.26
N ARG A 81 9.01 -3.09 7.43
CA ARG A 81 10.42 -3.00 7.81
C ARG A 81 10.84 -1.57 8.11
N VAL A 82 10.44 -0.61 7.28
CA VAL A 82 10.75 0.82 7.51
C VAL A 82 10.09 1.30 8.80
N ALA A 83 8.82 0.97 9.02
CA ALA A 83 8.10 1.31 10.24
C ALA A 83 8.77 0.72 11.48
N MET A 84 9.14 -0.56 11.44
CA MET A 84 9.79 -1.24 12.56
C MET A 84 11.19 -0.70 12.84
N ALA A 85 12.01 -0.54 11.80
CA ALA A 85 13.39 -0.11 11.93
C ALA A 85 13.46 1.34 12.39
N ARG A 86 12.67 2.23 11.79
CA ARG A 86 12.82 3.68 11.99
C ARG A 86 11.85 4.27 13.01
N GLY A 87 10.83 3.52 13.41
CA GLY A 87 9.77 4.03 14.30
C GLY A 87 8.93 5.14 13.67
N ARG A 88 8.93 5.23 12.33
CA ARG A 88 8.26 6.26 11.53
C ARG A 88 7.64 5.64 10.30
N LEU A 89 6.57 6.25 9.81
CA LEU A 89 5.90 5.81 8.59
C LEU A 89 6.77 6.18 7.36
N PRO A 90 6.65 5.44 6.25
CA PRO A 90 7.30 5.81 5.00
C PRO A 90 6.74 7.12 4.42
N ASP A 91 7.36 7.58 3.33
CA ASP A 91 6.86 8.65 2.45
C ASP A 91 6.50 9.95 3.19
N ARG A 92 7.39 10.36 4.11
CA ARG A 92 7.18 11.52 4.98
C ARG A 92 6.97 12.80 4.17
N ASP A 93 7.72 12.98 3.09
CA ASP A 93 7.72 14.22 2.33
C ASP A 93 6.46 14.30 1.44
N GLU A 94 6.06 13.17 0.85
CA GLU A 94 4.80 13.01 0.13
C GLU A 94 3.59 13.23 1.05
N ARG A 95 3.57 12.57 2.23
CA ARG A 95 2.52 12.77 3.25
C ARG A 95 2.44 14.23 3.68
N ALA A 96 3.58 14.90 3.85
CA ALA A 96 3.60 16.31 4.20
C ALA A 96 3.02 17.18 3.08
N ALA A 97 3.30 16.87 1.81
CA ALA A 97 2.80 17.61 0.66
C ALA A 97 1.28 17.49 0.47
N ILE A 98 0.69 16.32 0.71
CA ILE A 98 -0.77 16.14 0.58
C ILE A 98 -1.54 16.49 1.86
N ALA A 99 -0.87 16.62 3.02
CA ALA A 99 -1.53 16.88 4.31
C ALA A 99 -2.46 18.12 4.29
N PRO A 100 -2.09 19.25 3.65
CA PRO A 100 -2.96 20.42 3.55
C PRO A 100 -4.31 20.17 2.88
N PHE A 101 -4.41 19.12 2.05
CA PHE A 101 -5.64 18.77 1.33
C PHE A 101 -6.52 17.76 2.09
N LEU A 102 -5.99 17.14 3.16
CA LEU A 102 -6.75 16.25 4.04
C LEU A 102 -7.44 17.04 5.15
N GLU A 103 -8.54 17.69 4.81
CA GLU A 103 -9.38 18.45 5.73
C GLU A 103 -10.26 17.54 6.60
N ARG A 104 -10.65 17.99 7.80
CA ARG A 104 -11.52 17.21 8.67
C ARG A 104 -12.86 16.94 7.99
N GLY A 105 -13.33 15.69 8.03
CA GLY A 105 -14.54 15.30 7.30
C GLY A 105 -14.33 15.00 5.81
N GLY A 106 -13.13 15.21 5.28
CA GLY A 106 -12.80 14.94 3.89
C GLY A 106 -12.67 13.45 3.55
N THR A 107 -12.38 13.17 2.28
CA THR A 107 -12.24 11.82 1.73
C THR A 107 -10.86 11.58 1.11
N LEU A 108 -10.17 10.53 1.57
CA LEU A 108 -9.01 9.95 0.90
C LEU A 108 -9.42 8.67 0.17
N VAL A 109 -8.91 8.49 -1.04
CA VAL A 109 -8.90 7.20 -1.74
C VAL A 109 -7.45 6.74 -1.87
N ASP A 110 -7.15 5.55 -1.35
CA ASP A 110 -5.81 4.95 -1.32
C ASP A 110 -5.81 3.68 -2.17
N VAL A 111 -5.37 3.82 -3.42
CA VAL A 111 -5.25 2.70 -4.38
C VAL A 111 -3.87 2.07 -4.20
N GLY A 112 -3.85 0.78 -3.84
CA GLY A 112 -2.65 0.09 -3.36
C GLY A 112 -2.38 0.40 -1.89
N ALA A 113 -3.40 0.19 -1.05
CA ALA A 113 -3.34 0.56 0.36
C ALA A 113 -2.34 -0.27 1.17
N ASN A 114 -1.90 -1.43 0.67
CA ASN A 114 -0.95 -2.33 1.31
C ASN A 114 -1.40 -2.63 2.77
N ILE A 115 -0.49 -2.63 3.74
CA ILE A 115 -0.80 -2.82 5.16
C ILE A 115 -1.47 -1.61 5.83
N GLY A 116 -1.78 -0.56 5.07
CA GLY A 116 -2.61 0.57 5.51
C GLY A 116 -1.91 1.77 6.09
N LEU A 117 -0.57 1.87 6.03
CA LEU A 117 0.14 2.96 6.70
C LEU A 117 -0.36 4.36 6.27
N TYR A 118 -0.67 4.51 4.99
CA TYR A 118 -1.21 5.75 4.43
C TYR A 118 -2.69 5.96 4.84
N ALA A 119 -3.53 4.96 4.62
CA ALA A 119 -4.93 4.95 5.05
C ALA A 119 -5.13 5.25 6.55
N LEU A 120 -4.35 4.62 7.44
CA LEU A 120 -4.40 4.80 8.89
C LEU A 120 -4.00 6.22 9.30
N TRP A 121 -2.92 6.74 8.72
CA TRP A 121 -2.44 8.10 8.97
C TRP A 121 -3.49 9.14 8.53
N ALA A 122 -4.05 8.99 7.33
CA ALA A 122 -5.05 9.89 6.80
C ALA A 122 -6.37 9.81 7.59
N ALA A 123 -6.84 8.62 7.95
CA ALA A 123 -8.05 8.43 8.74
C ALA A 123 -7.99 9.17 10.08
N ARG A 124 -6.84 9.15 10.77
CA ARG A 124 -6.65 9.93 12.00
C ARG A 124 -6.70 11.43 11.76
N ARG A 125 -6.14 11.89 10.64
CA ARG A 125 -6.12 13.32 10.26
C ARG A 125 -7.50 13.84 9.89
N LEU A 126 -8.24 13.10 9.06
CA LEU A 126 -9.59 13.42 8.61
C LEU A 126 -10.60 13.38 9.78
N GLY A 127 -10.30 12.60 10.82
CA GLY A 127 -11.15 12.46 12.00
C GLY A 127 -12.40 11.59 11.76
N PRO A 128 -13.25 11.39 12.79
CA PRO A 128 -14.34 10.41 12.75
C PRO A 128 -15.40 10.67 11.67
N SER A 129 -15.58 11.92 11.25
CA SER A 129 -16.52 12.30 10.18
C SER A 129 -15.92 12.17 8.79
N GLY A 130 -14.61 11.97 8.67
CA GLY A 130 -13.94 11.76 7.39
C GLY A 130 -14.11 10.34 6.88
N ARG A 131 -13.56 10.08 5.70
CA ARG A 131 -13.66 8.77 5.05
C ARG A 131 -12.36 8.40 4.36
N VAL A 132 -11.97 7.13 4.47
CA VAL A 132 -10.89 6.54 3.67
C VAL A 132 -11.41 5.31 2.95
N ILE A 133 -11.23 5.27 1.64
CA ILE A 133 -11.42 4.06 0.83
C ILE A 133 -10.05 3.46 0.54
N ALA A 134 -9.75 2.34 1.18
CA ALA A 134 -8.47 1.64 1.07
C ALA A 134 -8.63 0.43 0.14
N ILE A 135 -8.01 0.46 -1.03
CA ILE A 135 -8.13 -0.57 -2.07
C ILE A 135 -6.87 -1.43 -2.03
N GLU A 136 -7.02 -2.71 -1.67
CA GLU A 136 -5.93 -3.68 -1.55
C GLU A 136 -6.38 -5.05 -2.07
N PRO A 137 -5.87 -5.50 -3.23
CA PRO A 137 -6.29 -6.77 -3.82
C PRO A 137 -5.70 -8.00 -3.12
N HIS A 138 -4.49 -7.91 -2.56
CA HIS A 138 -3.82 -9.08 -1.99
C HIS A 138 -4.54 -9.51 -0.70
N PRO A 139 -5.13 -10.73 -0.64
CA PRO A 139 -6.00 -11.12 0.47
C PRO A 139 -5.28 -11.09 1.83
N GLY A 140 -4.06 -11.62 1.89
CA GLY A 140 -3.24 -11.60 3.10
C GLY A 140 -2.80 -10.20 3.54
N THR A 141 -2.63 -9.26 2.61
CA THR A 141 -2.25 -7.87 2.92
C THR A 141 -3.46 -7.09 3.38
N ALA A 142 -4.61 -7.28 2.73
CA ALA A 142 -5.90 -6.74 3.17
C ALA A 142 -6.30 -7.23 4.57
N ASP A 143 -5.96 -8.47 4.96
CA ASP A 143 -6.16 -8.97 6.33
C ASP A 143 -5.26 -8.24 7.35
N ARG A 144 -4.00 -7.95 6.98
CA ARG A 144 -3.09 -7.15 7.82
C ARG A 144 -3.58 -5.72 7.97
N LEU A 145 -4.06 -5.11 6.88
CA LEU A 145 -4.73 -3.80 6.89
C LEU A 145 -5.93 -3.83 7.85
N ALA A 146 -6.83 -4.82 7.74
CA ALA A 146 -7.98 -4.95 8.62
C ALA A 146 -7.58 -5.07 10.09
N PHE A 147 -6.56 -5.88 10.40
CA PHE A 147 -6.01 -5.98 11.74
C PHE A 147 -5.48 -4.63 12.24
N ASN A 148 -4.74 -3.90 11.41
CA ASN A 148 -4.17 -2.60 11.78
C ASN A 148 -5.27 -1.55 12.00
N ILE A 149 -6.34 -1.55 11.20
CA ILE A 149 -7.51 -0.68 11.42
C ILE A 149 -8.12 -0.95 12.81
N ALA A 150 -8.36 -2.23 13.13
CA ALA A 150 -8.92 -2.62 14.43
C ALA A 150 -7.99 -2.23 15.60
N ALA A 151 -6.67 -2.40 15.44
CA ALA A 151 -5.67 -2.03 16.45
C ALA A 151 -5.66 -0.52 16.78
N ASN A 152 -6.15 0.33 15.87
CA ASN A 152 -6.26 1.77 16.05
C ASN A 152 -7.68 2.25 16.36
N GLY A 153 -8.68 1.35 16.38
CA GLY A 153 -10.07 1.71 16.63
C GLY A 153 -10.67 2.66 15.58
N LEU A 154 -10.21 2.57 14.32
CA LEU A 154 -10.62 3.46 13.24
C LEU A 154 -11.86 2.91 12.53
N ALA A 155 -12.99 3.59 12.67
CA ALA A 155 -14.26 3.21 12.02
C ALA A 155 -14.46 3.88 10.64
N ASN A 156 -13.61 4.84 10.29
CA ASN A 156 -13.74 5.67 9.09
C ASN A 156 -12.91 5.17 7.90
N ILE A 157 -12.52 3.89 7.90
CA ILE A 157 -11.79 3.25 6.80
C ILE A 157 -12.63 2.09 6.26
N ARG A 158 -12.91 2.08 4.95
CA ARG A 158 -13.51 0.95 4.24
C ARG A 158 -12.44 0.26 3.40
N ILE A 159 -12.28 -1.04 3.58
CA ILE A 159 -11.40 -1.87 2.75
C ILE A 159 -12.19 -2.34 1.52
N VAL A 160 -11.56 -2.24 0.35
CA VAL A 160 -12.04 -2.83 -0.91
C VAL A 160 -11.03 -3.88 -1.35
N ARG A 161 -11.46 -5.15 -1.35
CA ARG A 161 -10.63 -6.31 -1.72
C ARG A 161 -10.73 -6.59 -3.23
N ALA A 162 -10.28 -5.63 -4.02
CA ALA A 162 -10.22 -5.70 -5.46
C ALA A 162 -9.06 -4.85 -5.96
N ALA A 163 -8.56 -5.13 -7.16
CA ALA A 163 -7.66 -4.23 -7.85
C ALA A 163 -8.49 -3.16 -8.58
N ALA A 164 -7.97 -1.94 -8.64
CA ALA A 164 -8.53 -0.91 -9.53
C ALA A 164 -7.95 -1.12 -10.94
N GLY A 165 -8.81 -1.13 -11.96
CA GLY A 165 -8.40 -1.32 -13.35
C GLY A 165 -9.43 -0.79 -14.34
N ALA A 166 -9.24 -1.10 -15.63
CA ALA A 166 -10.04 -0.51 -16.70
C ALA A 166 -11.46 -1.08 -16.82
N SER A 167 -11.68 -2.33 -16.40
CA SER A 167 -12.97 -3.02 -16.52
C SER A 167 -13.18 -4.03 -15.40
N GLU A 168 -14.44 -4.38 -15.15
CA GLU A 168 -14.82 -5.48 -14.26
C GLU A 168 -14.24 -6.80 -14.76
N GLY A 169 -13.68 -7.61 -13.85
CA GLY A 169 -13.09 -8.89 -14.21
C GLY A 169 -12.30 -9.56 -13.10
N THR A 170 -11.41 -10.46 -13.49
CA THR A 170 -10.47 -11.14 -12.58
C THR A 170 -9.10 -11.14 -13.23
N ALA A 171 -8.07 -10.85 -12.45
CA ALA A 171 -6.69 -10.87 -12.91
C ALA A 171 -5.79 -11.61 -11.92
N ALA A 172 -4.68 -12.12 -12.44
CA ALA A 172 -3.62 -12.70 -11.63
C ALA A 172 -2.83 -11.57 -10.97
N LEU A 173 -2.86 -11.52 -9.64
CA LEU A 173 -1.95 -10.71 -8.85
C LEU A 173 -0.69 -11.52 -8.59
N HIS A 174 0.45 -10.98 -8.99
CA HIS A 174 1.73 -11.63 -8.87
C HIS A 174 2.53 -11.04 -7.71
N ALA A 175 2.94 -11.89 -6.76
CA ALA A 175 3.86 -11.49 -5.72
C ALA A 175 5.27 -11.22 -6.29
N SER A 176 5.91 -10.15 -5.81
CA SER A 176 7.27 -9.79 -6.22
C SER A 176 8.29 -10.92 -5.97
N ALA A 177 9.20 -11.11 -6.94
CA ALA A 177 10.35 -12.00 -6.89
C ALA A 177 11.17 -11.89 -5.59
N GLY A 178 11.28 -10.68 -5.05
CA GLY A 178 12.04 -10.36 -3.84
C GLY A 178 11.37 -10.81 -2.54
N GLY A 179 10.17 -11.39 -2.61
CA GLY A 179 9.36 -11.76 -1.44
C GLY A 179 8.74 -10.57 -0.71
N ASN A 180 8.77 -9.37 -1.32
CA ASN A 180 8.14 -8.18 -0.79
C ASN A 180 6.68 -8.12 -1.24
N VAL A 181 5.74 -8.54 -0.39
CA VAL A 181 4.32 -8.61 -0.74
C VAL A 181 3.72 -7.23 -1.03
N GLY A 182 4.33 -6.16 -0.50
CA GLY A 182 3.93 -4.79 -0.79
C GLY A 182 4.18 -4.35 -2.23
N GLN A 183 4.96 -5.11 -3.01
CA GLN A 183 5.24 -4.85 -4.43
C GLN A 183 4.51 -5.83 -5.35
N SER A 184 3.35 -6.33 -4.93
CA SER A 184 2.55 -7.23 -5.77
C SER A 184 1.87 -6.43 -6.88
N SER A 185 1.95 -6.90 -8.12
CA SER A 185 1.44 -6.19 -9.29
C SER A 185 0.60 -7.11 -10.18
N LEU A 186 -0.30 -6.52 -10.98
CA LEU A 186 -1.01 -7.23 -12.05
C LEU A 186 -0.14 -7.35 -13.32
N ILE A 187 1.01 -6.67 -13.38
CA ILE A 187 1.96 -6.79 -14.49
C ILE A 187 2.85 -8.01 -14.27
N GLU A 188 3.06 -8.74 -15.35
CA GLU A 188 3.91 -9.92 -15.32
C GLU A 188 5.43 -9.53 -15.31
N ASP A 189 6.20 -9.80 -14.23
CA ASP A 189 7.66 -9.60 -14.14
C ASP A 189 8.45 -10.93 -14.14
N VAL A 190 9.52 -11.05 -14.93
CA VAL A 190 10.20 -12.29 -15.35
C VAL A 190 10.76 -13.18 -14.21
N ALA A 191 10.76 -12.70 -12.95
CA ALA A 191 11.42 -13.34 -11.80
C ALA A 191 10.46 -13.99 -10.77
N PHE A 192 9.38 -14.66 -11.19
CA PHE A 192 8.37 -15.18 -10.26
C PHE A 192 8.75 -16.40 -9.43
N ARG A 193 8.03 -16.54 -8.31
CA ARG A 193 7.79 -17.83 -7.65
C ARG A 193 6.37 -18.34 -8.00
N PRO A 194 6.22 -19.60 -8.45
CA PRO A 194 4.91 -20.18 -8.79
C PRO A 194 3.88 -20.15 -7.65
N GLU A 195 4.32 -20.13 -6.39
CA GLU A 195 3.44 -20.15 -5.21
C GLU A 195 2.83 -18.78 -4.84
N GLY A 196 3.08 -17.73 -5.64
CA GLY A 196 2.72 -16.33 -5.33
C GLY A 196 1.65 -15.68 -6.21
N ARG A 197 0.81 -16.48 -6.90
CA ARG A 197 -0.27 -15.99 -7.75
C ARG A 197 -1.61 -16.05 -7.02
N PHE A 198 -2.32 -14.93 -6.97
CA PHE A 198 -3.69 -14.86 -6.46
C PHE A 198 -4.61 -14.33 -7.56
N ASP A 199 -5.68 -15.06 -7.89
CA ASP A 199 -6.71 -14.50 -8.76
C ASP A 199 -7.58 -13.55 -7.93
N VAL A 200 -7.60 -12.27 -8.31
CA VAL A 200 -8.27 -11.19 -7.56
C VAL A 200 -9.30 -10.49 -8.45
N PRO A 201 -10.42 -10.00 -7.88
CA PRO A 201 -11.35 -9.16 -8.63
C PRO A 201 -10.66 -7.89 -9.10
N VAL A 202 -10.95 -7.45 -10.33
CA VAL A 202 -10.57 -6.15 -10.88
C VAL A 202 -11.84 -5.36 -11.11
N ARG A 203 -11.84 -4.09 -10.73
CA ARG A 203 -13.00 -3.21 -10.88
C ARG A 203 -12.59 -1.81 -11.32
N PRO A 204 -13.43 -1.10 -12.11
CA PRO A 204 -13.22 0.32 -12.37
C PRO A 204 -13.23 1.14 -11.09
N LEU A 205 -12.29 2.10 -10.99
CA LEU A 205 -12.20 2.95 -9.79
C LEU A 205 -13.50 3.73 -9.55
N LEU A 206 -14.16 4.21 -10.62
CA LEU A 206 -15.43 4.92 -10.50
C LEU A 206 -16.53 4.04 -9.87
N ASP A 207 -16.60 2.76 -10.24
CA ASP A 207 -17.60 1.81 -9.74
C ASP A 207 -17.35 1.49 -8.27
N ILE A 208 -16.07 1.30 -7.88
CA ILE A 208 -15.67 1.14 -6.48
C ILE A 208 -16.15 2.34 -5.65
N LEU A 209 -15.96 3.56 -6.15
CA LEU A 209 -16.33 4.79 -5.44
C LEU A 209 -17.84 4.99 -5.35
N SER A 210 -18.56 4.63 -6.42
CA SER A 210 -20.03 4.62 -6.45
C SER A 210 -20.61 3.67 -5.40
N ASP A 211 -20.13 2.42 -5.35
CA ASP A 211 -20.51 1.43 -4.33
C ASP A 211 -20.10 1.83 -2.91
N ALA A 212 -19.07 2.67 -2.79
CA ALA A 212 -18.63 3.27 -1.54
C ALA A 212 -19.47 4.48 -1.12
N GLY A 213 -20.42 4.92 -1.95
CA GLY A 213 -21.22 6.12 -1.73
C GLY A 213 -20.35 7.37 -1.62
N VAL A 214 -19.22 7.41 -2.34
CA VAL A 214 -18.31 8.57 -2.37
C VAL A 214 -18.83 9.55 -3.42
N SER A 215 -19.12 10.78 -2.98
CA SER A 215 -19.59 11.85 -3.87
C SER A 215 -18.52 12.91 -4.15
N ALA A 216 -17.47 12.95 -3.33
CA ALA A 216 -16.32 13.84 -3.50
C ALA A 216 -15.04 13.19 -2.96
N ILE A 217 -13.90 13.53 -3.59
CA ILE A 217 -12.56 13.09 -3.17
C ILE A 217 -11.74 14.34 -2.88
N ASP A 218 -11.02 14.38 -1.77
CA ASP A 218 -10.07 15.46 -1.50
C ASP A 218 -8.66 15.06 -1.93
N VAL A 219 -8.27 13.81 -1.65
CA VAL A 219 -6.96 13.27 -2.04
C VAL A 219 -7.13 11.87 -2.64
N LEU A 220 -6.42 11.61 -3.74
CA LEU A 220 -6.27 10.29 -4.36
C LEU A 220 -4.79 9.88 -4.33
N LYS A 221 -4.48 8.73 -3.74
CA LYS A 221 -3.18 8.06 -3.88
C LYS A 221 -3.32 6.90 -4.86
N VAL A 222 -2.39 6.77 -5.80
CA VAL A 222 -2.29 5.63 -6.72
C VAL A 222 -0.84 5.12 -6.73
N ASP A 223 -0.64 3.93 -6.19
CA ASP A 223 0.68 3.31 -5.99
C ASP A 223 0.45 1.79 -6.07
N ILE A 224 0.49 1.28 -7.29
CA ILE A 224 0.11 -0.10 -7.66
C ILE A 224 1.14 -0.74 -8.60
N GLU A 225 2.40 -0.35 -8.45
CA GLU A 225 3.58 -1.01 -8.99
C GLU A 225 3.55 -1.16 -10.52
N GLY A 226 3.22 -0.07 -11.21
CA GLY A 226 3.27 0.05 -12.67
C GLY A 226 1.90 -0.08 -13.36
N TYR A 227 0.84 -0.38 -12.60
CA TYR A 227 -0.53 -0.49 -13.13
C TYR A 227 -1.34 0.81 -12.97
N GLU A 228 -0.70 1.92 -12.58
CA GLU A 228 -1.34 3.20 -12.25
C GLU A 228 -2.21 3.71 -13.40
N ASP A 229 -1.71 3.62 -14.64
CA ASP A 229 -2.36 4.13 -15.83
C ASP A 229 -3.70 3.44 -16.12
N ARG A 230 -3.73 2.12 -15.96
CA ARG A 230 -4.92 1.29 -16.20
C ARG A 230 -5.99 1.48 -15.13
N ALA A 231 -5.64 2.02 -13.96
CA ALA A 231 -6.61 2.43 -12.93
C ALA A 231 -7.02 3.90 -13.08
N LEU A 232 -6.05 4.80 -13.24
CA LEU A 232 -6.23 6.24 -13.14
C LEU A 232 -6.74 6.87 -14.44
N VAL A 233 -6.20 6.50 -15.59
CA VAL A 233 -6.56 7.15 -16.86
C VAL A 233 -8.02 6.89 -17.24
N PRO A 234 -8.56 5.66 -17.16
CA PRO A 234 -9.98 5.42 -17.39
C PRO A 234 -10.86 6.23 -16.44
N PHE A 235 -10.50 6.32 -15.16
CA PHE A 235 -11.21 7.14 -14.17
C PHE A 235 -11.25 8.61 -14.57
N LEU A 236 -10.12 9.22 -14.91
CA LEU A 236 -10.03 10.65 -15.29
C LEU A 236 -10.88 11.02 -16.51
N ARG A 237 -11.12 10.06 -17.42
CA ARG A 237 -11.93 10.26 -18.63
C ARG A 237 -13.42 10.39 -18.34
N VAL A 238 -13.93 9.67 -17.33
CA VAL A 238 -15.38 9.54 -17.09
C VAL A 238 -15.83 10.09 -15.74
N ALA A 239 -14.91 10.36 -14.81
CA ALA A 239 -15.25 10.85 -13.49
C ALA A 239 -15.88 12.25 -13.57
N PRO A 240 -17.01 12.48 -12.87
CA PRO A 240 -17.56 13.82 -12.71
C PRO A 240 -16.57 14.69 -11.94
N ASP A 241 -16.64 16.00 -12.16
CA ASP A 241 -15.72 16.97 -11.57
C ASP A 241 -15.71 16.94 -10.03
N THR A 242 -16.81 16.56 -9.39
CA THR A 242 -16.87 16.41 -7.92
C THR A 242 -15.98 15.27 -7.40
N LEU A 243 -15.74 14.24 -8.21
CA LEU A 243 -14.84 13.13 -7.88
C LEU A 243 -13.40 13.38 -8.29
N LEU A 244 -13.11 14.47 -9.00
CA LEU A 244 -11.73 14.83 -9.27
C LEU A 244 -11.09 15.43 -8.01
N PRO A 245 -10.05 14.78 -7.45
CA PRO A 245 -9.44 15.19 -6.18
C PRO A 245 -8.70 16.51 -6.28
N ARG A 246 -8.52 17.21 -5.16
CA ARG A 246 -7.69 18.43 -5.11
C ARG A 246 -6.20 18.11 -5.18
N ALA A 247 -5.80 16.93 -4.67
CA ALA A 247 -4.43 16.44 -4.76
C ALA A 247 -4.40 14.97 -5.20
N VAL A 248 -3.47 14.64 -6.09
CA VAL A 248 -3.16 13.29 -6.52
C VAL A 248 -1.71 12.98 -6.16
N LEU A 249 -1.48 11.89 -5.44
CA LEU A 249 -0.15 11.29 -5.29
C LEU A 249 -0.10 10.07 -6.19
N VAL A 250 0.85 10.02 -7.12
CA VAL A 250 1.05 8.89 -8.01
C VAL A 250 2.49 8.41 -7.95
N GLU A 251 2.70 7.09 -7.87
CA GLU A 251 4.03 6.49 -8.00
C GLU A 251 4.53 6.69 -9.44
N THR A 252 5.75 7.22 -9.60
CA THR A 252 6.33 7.55 -10.91
C THR A 252 7.67 6.86 -11.18
N ASP A 253 8.26 6.18 -10.20
CA ASP A 253 9.53 5.42 -10.36
C ASP A 253 9.37 4.27 -11.35
N VAL A 254 8.14 3.80 -11.53
CA VAL A 254 7.74 2.68 -12.38
C VAL A 254 7.01 3.13 -13.65
N SER A 255 7.12 4.42 -13.98
CA SER A 255 6.39 5.04 -15.11
C SER A 255 6.71 4.44 -16.48
N GLU A 256 7.86 3.78 -16.62
CA GLU A 256 8.22 3.03 -17.82
C GLU A 256 7.33 1.80 -18.09
N ARG A 257 6.57 1.35 -17.08
CA ARG A 257 5.61 0.23 -17.20
C ARG A 257 4.23 0.68 -17.66
N TRP A 258 3.98 1.98 -17.71
CA TRP A 258 2.70 2.54 -18.16
C TRP A 258 2.54 2.39 -19.66
N GLU A 259 1.34 1.99 -20.10
CA GLU A 259 0.92 2.07 -21.50
C GLU A 259 0.46 3.48 -21.86
N THR A 260 -0.11 4.21 -20.89
CA THR A 260 -0.55 5.59 -21.06
C THR A 260 0.05 6.50 -19.99
N ASP A 261 0.55 7.68 -20.39
CA ASP A 261 1.16 8.63 -19.48
C ASP A 261 0.11 9.23 -18.50
N CYS A 262 0.21 8.84 -17.23
CA CYS A 262 -0.64 9.34 -16.15
C CYS A 262 -0.48 10.85 -15.94
N LEU A 263 0.73 11.38 -16.05
CA LEU A 263 1.01 12.81 -15.81
C LEU A 263 0.38 13.66 -16.92
N ALA A 264 0.47 13.20 -18.17
CA ALA A 264 -0.20 13.87 -19.29
C ALA A 264 -1.74 13.82 -19.14
N ALA A 265 -2.30 12.70 -18.71
CA ALA A 265 -3.74 12.57 -18.47
C ALA A 265 -4.23 13.47 -17.33
N LEU A 266 -3.46 13.60 -16.26
CA LEU A 266 -3.73 14.53 -15.16
C LEU A 266 -3.61 15.99 -15.63
N ALA A 267 -2.56 16.35 -16.37
CA ALA A 267 -2.40 17.69 -16.91
C ALA A 267 -3.59 18.10 -17.80
N ALA A 268 -4.10 17.18 -18.62
CA ALA A 268 -5.29 17.41 -19.45
C ALA A 268 -6.57 17.69 -18.62
N ARG A 269 -6.59 17.34 -17.33
CA ARG A 269 -7.67 17.67 -16.38
C ARG A 269 -7.31 18.84 -15.46
N GLY A 270 -6.25 19.59 -15.76
CA GLY A 270 -5.86 20.81 -15.05
C GLY A 270 -5.07 20.57 -13.77
N TYR A 271 -4.40 19.41 -13.66
CA TYR A 271 -3.48 19.16 -12.56
C TYR A 271 -2.07 19.66 -12.88
N GLU A 272 -1.44 20.28 -11.89
CA GLU A 272 -0.05 20.75 -11.98
C GLU A 272 0.83 20.06 -10.91
N PRO A 273 2.11 19.74 -11.20
CA PRO A 273 3.01 19.16 -10.21
C PRO A 273 3.27 20.13 -9.04
N LEU A 274 2.96 19.68 -7.82
CA LEU A 274 3.30 20.37 -6.58
C LEU A 274 4.70 19.98 -6.08
N THR A 275 5.00 18.68 -6.09
CA THR A 275 6.32 18.17 -5.68
C THR A 275 6.63 16.83 -6.34
N LYS A 276 7.91 16.53 -6.49
CA LYS A 276 8.41 15.25 -6.99
C LYS A 276 9.51 14.74 -6.07
N THR A 277 9.34 13.51 -5.61
CA THR A 277 10.37 12.77 -4.86
C THR A 277 11.08 11.78 -5.78
N ALA A 278 11.94 10.93 -5.21
CA ALA A 278 12.60 9.91 -6.02
C ALA A 278 11.58 8.94 -6.63
N ALA A 279 10.54 8.58 -5.88
CA ALA A 279 9.59 7.56 -6.30
C ALA A 279 8.24 8.12 -6.74
N ASN A 280 7.80 9.26 -6.21
CA ASN A 280 6.42 9.73 -6.35
C ASN A 280 6.34 11.15 -6.90
N THR A 281 5.21 11.46 -7.53
CA THR A 281 4.83 12.83 -7.89
C THR A 281 3.51 13.19 -7.22
N VAL A 282 3.44 14.37 -6.62
CA VAL A 282 2.19 14.95 -6.09
C VAL A 282 1.76 16.07 -7.03
N LEU A 283 0.52 16.00 -7.50
CA LEU A 283 -0.09 16.98 -8.39
C LEU A 283 -1.34 17.56 -7.73
N ILE A 284 -1.66 18.81 -8.04
CA ILE A 284 -2.79 19.53 -7.46
C ILE A 284 -3.65 20.18 -8.54
N ARG A 285 -4.93 20.36 -8.22
CA ARG A 285 -5.92 21.05 -9.05
C ARG A 285 -6.68 22.07 -8.20
N GLU A 286 -6.91 23.26 -8.72
CA GLU A 286 -7.80 24.25 -8.10
C GLU A 286 -9.28 23.84 -8.25
N ARG A 287 -10.10 24.11 -7.22
CA ARG A 287 -11.55 23.88 -7.35
C ARG A 287 -12.11 24.93 -8.32
N VAL A 288 -12.76 24.44 -9.38
CA VAL A 288 -13.58 25.24 -10.29
C VAL A 288 -14.90 25.60 -9.60
#